data_AF-A0A928JIF1-F1
#
_entry.id   AF-A0A928JIF1-F1
#
_cell.length_a   1.000
_cell.length_b   1.000
_cell.length_c   1.000
_cell.angle_alpha   90.00
_cell.angle_beta   90.00
_cell.angle_gamma   90.00
#
_symmetry.space_group_name_H-M   'P 1'
#
loop_
_entity.id
_entity.type
_entity.pdbx_description
1 polymer ?
#
loop_
_entity_poly.entity_id
_entity_poly.type
_entity_poly.pdbx_seq_one_letter_code
_entity_poly.pdbx_strand_id
1 'polypeptide(L)'
;VSADGENWTELAKGDDTFFEETNFTYYAGDASAEGVSFVKFSADSTASGTFQVSELTLFGDLAPEKPVDAALDDKAEAPEPEPEPEPEPEVPGFASAEEAADGKTVITGYTFVDGSTGFGGEGAENLWDGDTATKFCTNEFPIVSIAQLDGVYNINGFTMATANDNADYNGRSPSDWTISVSADGENWTELAKGDDSFFAETNFTYYAGEAEAEGVSFVKFEAASSEANLFQVSEVNLFGEKIASAEEEEEPEDVAAQTFDFGVVAAVAAVVSLTGFAVSKKKH
;
A
#
# COMPACT_ATOMS: atom_id res chain seq x y z
N VAL A 1 -8.39 8.74 31.30
CA VAL A 1 -7.29 9.73 31.38
C VAL A 1 -6.30 9.34 32.46
N SER A 2 -5.06 9.81 32.33
CA SER A 2 -3.99 9.55 33.31
C SER A 2 -3.02 10.73 33.37
N ALA A 3 -2.41 10.93 34.53
CA ALA A 3 -1.30 11.87 34.71
C ALA A 3 0.06 11.24 34.43
N ASP A 4 0.19 9.91 34.56
CA ASP A 4 1.47 9.17 34.53
C ASP A 4 1.53 8.07 33.46
N GLY A 5 0.42 7.76 32.79
CA GLY A 5 0.30 6.72 31.77
C GLY A 5 0.11 5.31 32.35
N GLU A 6 0.17 5.14 33.67
CA GLU A 6 0.05 3.84 34.35
C GLU A 6 -1.26 3.73 35.13
N ASN A 7 -1.64 4.80 35.84
CA ASN A 7 -2.85 4.85 36.66
C ASN A 7 -3.97 5.55 35.89
N TRP A 8 -5.01 4.79 35.54
CA TRP A 8 -6.08 5.25 34.67
C TRP A 8 -7.36 5.56 35.45
N THR A 9 -7.88 6.77 35.24
CA THR A 9 -9.20 7.19 35.72
C THR A 9 -10.15 7.28 34.53
N GLU A 10 -11.34 6.69 34.67
CA GLU A 10 -12.42 6.80 33.68
C GLU A 10 -12.93 8.25 33.64
N LEU A 11 -12.88 8.88 32.46
CA LEU A 11 -13.35 10.26 32.28
C LEU A 11 -14.83 10.29 31.86
N ALA A 12 -15.18 9.46 30.88
CA ALA A 12 -16.54 9.31 30.38
C ALA A 12 -16.74 7.86 29.91
N LYS A 13 -17.98 7.38 30.02
CA LYS A 13 -18.42 6.07 29.52
C LYS A 13 -19.83 6.20 28.96
N GLY A 14 -20.06 5.60 27.81
CA GLY A 14 -21.35 5.58 27.13
C GLY A 14 -21.59 4.28 26.37
N ASP A 15 -22.73 4.21 25.71
CA ASP A 15 -23.12 3.16 24.78
C ASP A 15 -23.52 3.79 23.44
N ASP A 16 -24.12 2.99 22.55
CA ASP A 16 -24.54 3.43 21.21
C ASP A 16 -25.60 4.53 21.24
N THR A 17 -26.30 4.75 22.36
CA THR A 17 -27.30 5.82 22.48
C THR A 17 -26.72 7.22 22.53
N PHE A 18 -25.40 7.34 22.73
CA PHE A 18 -24.69 8.61 22.62
C PHE A 18 -24.60 9.11 21.17
N PHE A 19 -24.64 8.20 20.19
CA PHE A 19 -24.53 8.51 18.77
C PHE A 19 -25.89 8.38 18.07
N GLU A 20 -26.17 9.26 17.12
CA GLU A 20 -27.11 8.94 16.05
C GLU A 20 -26.32 8.36 14.86
N GLU A 21 -26.91 7.41 14.14
CA GLU A 21 -26.31 6.78 12.96
C GLU A 21 -26.29 7.78 11.78
N THR A 22 -25.38 8.74 11.86
CA THR A 22 -25.19 9.81 10.88
C THR A 22 -23.70 9.95 10.52
N ASN A 23 -23.45 10.28 9.27
CA ASN A 23 -22.09 10.41 8.76
C ASN A 23 -21.49 11.77 9.15
N PHE A 24 -20.23 11.76 9.60
CA PHE A 24 -19.42 12.97 9.83
C PHE A 24 -20.06 14.00 10.79
N THR A 25 -20.70 13.52 11.85
CA THR A 25 -21.32 14.36 12.89
C THR A 25 -20.51 14.33 14.17
N TYR A 26 -20.21 15.51 14.73
CA TYR A 26 -19.61 15.63 16.06
C TYR A 26 -20.67 15.48 17.16
N TYR A 27 -20.38 14.65 18.16
CA TYR A 27 -21.18 14.50 19.37
C TYR A 27 -20.37 14.99 20.57
N ALA A 28 -20.92 15.95 21.31
CA ALA A 28 -20.24 16.55 22.46
C ALA A 28 -20.56 15.77 23.75
N GLY A 29 -19.53 15.44 24.51
CA GLY A 29 -19.65 14.89 25.87
C GLY A 29 -19.29 15.93 26.93
N ASP A 30 -19.98 15.90 28.06
CA ASP A 30 -19.74 16.82 29.19
C ASP A 30 -18.98 16.08 30.30
N ALA A 31 -17.65 15.98 30.17
CA ALA A 31 -16.78 15.42 31.21
C ALA A 31 -15.45 16.19 31.30
N SER A 32 -14.92 16.35 32.51
CA SER A 32 -13.70 17.12 32.77
C SER A 32 -12.81 16.45 33.81
N ALA A 33 -11.48 16.54 33.61
CA ALA A 33 -10.48 16.14 34.59
C ALA A 33 -9.29 17.10 34.57
N GLU A 34 -8.63 17.26 35.71
CA GLU A 34 -7.43 18.09 35.86
C GLU A 34 -6.17 17.22 35.81
N GLY A 35 -5.03 17.82 35.40
CA GLY A 35 -3.73 17.16 35.44
C GLY A 35 -3.59 15.98 34.47
N VAL A 36 -4.29 16.03 33.34
CA VAL A 36 -4.25 14.98 32.32
C VAL A 36 -3.02 15.17 31.44
N SER A 37 -2.22 14.11 31.31
CA SER A 37 -1.09 14.05 30.36
C SER A 37 -1.25 12.94 29.34
N PHE A 38 -2.07 11.93 29.64
CA PHE A 38 -2.34 10.79 28.78
C PHE A 38 -3.85 10.54 28.67
N VAL A 39 -4.27 10.21 27.46
CA VAL A 39 -5.65 9.87 27.13
C VAL A 39 -5.65 8.46 26.56
N LYS A 40 -6.70 7.71 26.87
CA LYS A 40 -6.95 6.39 26.31
C LYS A 40 -8.43 6.30 26.00
N PHE A 41 -8.72 5.85 24.79
CA PHE A 41 -10.05 5.46 24.36
C PHE A 41 -10.14 3.92 24.34
N SER A 42 -11.30 3.38 24.70
CA SER A 42 -11.57 1.94 24.62
C SER A 42 -13.05 1.68 24.42
N ALA A 43 -13.38 0.69 23.58
CA ALA A 43 -14.73 0.19 23.38
C ALA A 43 -14.77 -1.33 23.59
N ASP A 44 -15.82 -1.83 24.25
CA ASP A 44 -15.94 -3.26 24.57
C ASP A 44 -16.39 -4.10 23.35
N SER A 45 -17.25 -3.55 22.50
CA SER A 45 -17.72 -4.16 21.25
C SER A 45 -18.51 -3.16 20.40
N THR A 46 -18.78 -3.48 19.14
CA THR A 46 -19.77 -2.78 18.31
C THR A 46 -20.78 -3.77 17.75
N ALA A 47 -22.00 -3.31 17.45
CA ALA A 47 -23.07 -4.16 16.94
C ALA A 47 -22.74 -4.79 15.57
N SER A 48 -21.99 -4.07 14.73
CA SER A 48 -21.54 -4.53 13.40
C SER A 48 -20.23 -5.32 13.45
N GLY A 49 -19.54 -5.36 14.59
CA GLY A 49 -18.17 -5.88 14.71
C GLY A 49 -17.08 -4.96 14.12
N THR A 50 -17.46 -3.82 13.55
CA THR A 50 -16.54 -2.78 13.07
C THR A 50 -16.67 -1.54 13.94
N PHE A 51 -15.55 -0.95 14.35
CA PHE A 51 -15.52 0.30 15.11
C PHE A 51 -15.23 1.46 14.15
N GLN A 52 -16.06 2.50 14.16
CA GLN A 52 -15.98 3.64 13.25
C GLN A 52 -16.12 4.96 14.03
N VAL A 53 -15.00 5.63 14.27
CA VAL A 53 -14.90 7.01 14.77
C VAL A 53 -13.70 7.63 14.06
N SER A 54 -13.90 8.75 13.38
CA SER A 54 -12.83 9.42 12.63
C SER A 54 -12.01 10.39 13.48
N GLU A 55 -12.61 11.00 14.49
CA GLU A 55 -11.95 12.02 15.30
C GLU A 55 -12.42 11.99 16.77
N LEU A 56 -11.48 12.21 17.68
CA LEU A 56 -11.75 12.52 19.08
C LEU A 56 -11.04 13.83 19.45
N THR A 57 -11.81 14.90 19.62
CA THR A 57 -11.28 16.21 20.03
C THR A 57 -11.44 16.39 21.53
N LEU A 58 -10.39 16.86 22.22
CA LEU A 58 -10.42 17.23 23.63
C LEU A 58 -10.19 18.73 23.78
N PHE A 59 -10.93 19.34 24.70
CA PHE A 59 -10.82 20.76 25.01
C PHE A 59 -10.26 20.93 26.42
N GLY A 60 -9.29 21.82 26.58
CA GLY A 60 -8.73 22.14 27.89
C GLY A 60 -7.64 23.21 27.81
N ASP A 61 -7.37 23.82 28.95
CA ASP A 61 -6.27 24.76 29.11
C ASP A 61 -5.02 24.01 29.60
N LEU A 62 -3.84 24.42 29.12
CA LEU A 62 -2.58 23.88 29.63
C LEU A 62 -2.44 24.22 31.12
N ALA A 63 -2.37 23.20 31.98
CA ALA A 63 -2.17 23.41 33.40
C ALA A 63 -0.78 24.06 33.63
N PRO A 64 -0.65 25.01 34.56
CA PRO A 64 0.63 25.65 34.84
C PRO A 64 1.67 24.60 35.26
N GLU A 65 2.84 24.62 34.62
CA GLU A 65 3.91 23.67 34.93
C GLU A 65 4.32 23.73 36.40
N LYS A 66 4.67 22.57 36.99
CA LYS A 66 5.34 22.53 38.29
C LYS A 66 6.66 23.32 38.19
N PRO A 67 6.92 24.28 39.10
CA PRO A 67 8.05 25.18 38.92
C PRO A 67 9.38 24.45 39.07
N VAL A 68 10.22 24.55 38.03
CA VAL A 68 11.68 24.50 38.15
C VAL A 68 12.16 25.94 38.41
N ASP A 69 12.88 26.14 39.51
CA ASP A 69 13.45 27.43 39.93
C ASP A 69 14.32 28.04 38.83
N ALA A 70 13.89 29.17 38.27
CA ALA A 70 14.77 30.24 37.80
C ALA A 70 13.97 31.54 37.56
N ALA A 71 14.24 32.54 38.38
CA ALA A 71 13.70 33.88 38.26
C ALA A 71 14.13 34.55 36.94
N LEU A 72 13.19 35.07 36.15
CA LEU A 72 13.43 36.19 35.23
C LEU A 72 12.18 37.08 35.07
N ASP A 73 12.42 38.35 35.36
CA ASP A 73 11.82 39.64 35.00
C ASP A 73 10.45 39.73 34.31
N ASP A 74 9.62 40.58 34.89
CA ASP A 74 8.29 41.00 34.45
C ASP A 74 8.44 42.20 33.50
N LYS A 75 8.36 41.93 32.19
CA LYS A 75 7.92 42.89 31.16
C LYS A 75 7.20 42.14 30.04
N ALA A 76 5.87 42.11 30.14
CA ALA A 76 5.00 41.67 29.05
C ALA A 76 5.15 42.62 27.84
N GLU A 77 5.85 42.16 26.82
CA GLU A 77 5.74 42.64 25.45
C GLU A 77 4.56 41.91 24.79
N ALA A 78 3.79 42.61 23.95
CA ALA A 78 2.64 42.03 23.27
C ALA A 78 3.06 40.78 22.48
N PRO A 79 2.25 39.71 22.43
CA PRO A 79 2.64 38.51 21.70
C PRO A 79 2.89 38.88 20.24
N GLU A 80 4.10 38.62 19.77
CA GLU A 80 4.40 38.62 18.34
C GLU A 80 3.45 37.61 17.66
N PRO A 81 2.98 37.89 16.43
CA PRO A 81 2.12 36.95 15.71
C PRO A 81 2.81 35.59 15.68
N GLU A 82 2.07 34.53 16.02
CA GLU A 82 2.55 33.16 15.89
C GLU A 82 3.08 32.98 14.45
N PRO A 83 4.28 32.40 14.26
CA PRO A 83 4.76 32.10 12.93
C PRO A 83 3.71 31.22 12.24
N GLU A 84 3.37 31.57 10.99
CA GLU A 84 2.52 30.72 10.16
C GLU A 84 3.08 29.28 10.20
N PRO A 85 2.24 28.24 10.31
CA PRO A 85 2.73 26.87 10.30
C PRO A 85 3.60 26.68 9.05
N GLU A 86 4.85 26.25 9.26
CA GLU A 86 5.70 25.89 8.13
C GLU A 86 4.95 24.84 7.30
N PRO A 87 4.88 24.99 5.96
CA PRO A 87 4.20 24.02 5.13
C PRO A 87 4.82 22.65 5.40
N GLU A 88 3.97 21.64 5.62
CA GLU A 88 4.43 20.25 5.70
C GLU A 88 5.32 19.96 4.48
N PRO A 89 6.46 19.29 4.65
CA PRO A 89 7.37 19.05 3.55
C PRO A 89 6.64 18.23 2.48
N GLU A 90 6.34 18.86 1.34
CA GLU A 90 5.73 18.19 0.20
C GLU A 90 6.67 17.08 -0.28
N VAL A 91 6.17 15.85 -0.36
CA VAL A 91 6.89 14.75 -1.00
C VAL A 91 7.08 15.14 -2.47
N PRO A 92 8.31 15.24 -2.99
CA PRO A 92 8.54 15.74 -4.34
C PRO A 92 7.94 14.76 -5.35
N GLY A 93 6.93 15.24 -6.08
CA GLY A 93 6.33 14.53 -7.21
C GLY A 93 7.09 14.78 -8.51
N PHE A 94 7.14 13.78 -9.39
CA PHE A 94 7.87 13.79 -10.66
C PHE A 94 6.94 13.58 -11.85
N ALA A 95 7.32 14.10 -13.02
CA ALA A 95 6.50 14.01 -14.23
C ALA A 95 6.68 12.69 -14.99
N SER A 96 7.68 11.90 -14.65
CA SER A 96 8.00 10.62 -15.30
C SER A 96 8.75 9.68 -14.37
N ALA A 97 8.68 8.37 -14.66
CA ALA A 97 9.45 7.35 -13.96
C ALA A 97 10.96 7.58 -14.09
N GLU A 98 11.44 8.07 -15.23
CA GLU A 98 12.87 8.35 -15.46
C GLU A 98 13.39 9.51 -14.61
N GLU A 99 12.57 10.54 -14.42
CA GLU A 99 12.92 11.66 -13.53
C GLU A 99 12.92 11.19 -12.07
N ALA A 100 11.92 10.42 -11.66
CA ALA A 100 11.84 9.80 -10.33
C ALA A 100 13.00 8.82 -10.05
N ALA A 101 13.54 8.18 -11.08
CA ALA A 101 14.63 7.22 -10.95
C ALA A 101 15.98 7.86 -10.62
N ASP A 102 16.16 9.18 -10.82
CA ASP A 102 17.40 9.91 -10.55
C ASP A 102 18.67 9.18 -11.07
N GLY A 103 18.60 8.75 -12.34
CA GLY A 103 19.70 8.03 -13.00
C GLY A 103 19.79 6.53 -12.71
N LYS A 104 18.90 5.97 -11.89
CA LYS A 104 18.70 4.51 -11.78
C LYS A 104 18.02 3.97 -13.05
N THR A 105 18.16 2.67 -13.31
CA THR A 105 17.55 2.03 -14.49
C THR A 105 16.12 1.63 -14.17
N VAL A 106 15.15 2.20 -14.89
CA VAL A 106 13.73 1.81 -14.79
C VAL A 106 13.53 0.44 -15.43
N ILE A 107 12.94 -0.49 -14.69
CA ILE A 107 12.54 -1.79 -15.21
C ILE A 107 11.23 -1.61 -15.98
N THR A 108 11.14 -2.20 -17.17
CA THR A 108 9.95 -2.13 -18.05
C THR A 108 9.45 -3.50 -18.51
N GLY A 109 10.25 -4.56 -18.30
CA GLY A 109 9.92 -5.91 -18.71
C GLY A 109 9.03 -6.62 -17.71
N TYR A 110 7.79 -6.17 -17.54
CA TYR A 110 6.80 -6.84 -16.70
C TYR A 110 5.85 -7.72 -17.52
N THR A 111 5.44 -8.84 -16.93
CA THR A 111 4.32 -9.65 -17.41
C THR A 111 3.37 -9.89 -16.25
N PHE A 112 2.12 -9.44 -16.39
CA PHE A 112 1.09 -9.67 -15.38
C PHE A 112 0.85 -11.18 -15.18
N VAL A 113 0.76 -11.60 -13.91
CA VAL A 113 0.59 -13.00 -13.51
C VAL A 113 -0.80 -13.24 -12.93
N ASP A 114 -1.14 -12.50 -11.88
CA ASP A 114 -2.40 -12.65 -11.15
C ASP A 114 -2.73 -11.37 -10.37
N GLY A 115 -4.00 -11.17 -10.02
CA GLY A 115 -4.40 -9.97 -9.31
C GLY A 115 -5.89 -9.90 -8.98
N SER A 116 -6.23 -8.91 -8.18
CA SER A 116 -7.60 -8.60 -7.79
C SER A 116 -8.40 -8.02 -8.95
N THR A 117 -9.73 -8.12 -8.86
CA THR A 117 -10.61 -7.58 -9.89
C THR A 117 -10.71 -6.06 -9.75
N GLY A 118 -10.53 -5.37 -10.87
CA GLY A 118 -10.78 -3.92 -10.99
C GLY A 118 -12.10 -3.61 -11.68
N PHE A 119 -12.45 -2.33 -11.72
CA PHE A 119 -13.56 -1.84 -12.54
C PHE A 119 -13.26 -2.03 -14.03
N GLY A 120 -14.26 -1.87 -14.89
CA GLY A 120 -14.18 -2.25 -16.30
C GLY A 120 -13.00 -1.62 -17.06
N GLY A 121 -11.95 -2.40 -17.30
CA GLY A 121 -10.71 -1.97 -17.97
C GLY A 121 -9.68 -1.31 -17.04
N GLU A 122 -9.96 -1.25 -15.74
CA GLU A 122 -9.12 -0.67 -14.70
C GLU A 122 -8.60 -1.76 -13.75
N GLY A 123 -8.10 -2.86 -14.33
CA GLY A 123 -7.68 -4.07 -13.61
C GLY A 123 -6.29 -3.98 -12.98
N ALA A 124 -5.94 -4.99 -12.19
CA ALA A 124 -4.66 -5.08 -11.48
C ALA A 124 -3.44 -5.10 -12.42
N GLU A 125 -3.62 -5.55 -13.65
CA GLU A 125 -2.61 -5.58 -14.70
C GLU A 125 -2.08 -4.19 -15.08
N ASN A 126 -2.90 -3.15 -14.90
CA ASN A 126 -2.55 -1.78 -15.26
C ASN A 126 -1.43 -1.21 -14.38
N LEU A 127 -1.14 -1.80 -13.20
CA LEU A 127 -0.01 -1.34 -12.39
C LEU A 127 1.36 -1.59 -13.04
N TRP A 128 1.44 -2.41 -14.09
CA TRP A 128 2.69 -2.91 -14.65
C TRP A 128 2.79 -2.70 -16.17
N ASP A 129 1.92 -1.87 -16.75
CA ASP A 129 1.80 -1.74 -18.21
C ASP A 129 2.66 -0.60 -18.77
N GLY A 130 3.26 0.23 -17.90
CA GLY A 130 4.10 1.35 -18.28
C GLY A 130 3.33 2.55 -18.82
N ASP A 131 2.01 2.61 -18.62
CA ASP A 131 1.13 3.64 -19.14
C ASP A 131 0.29 4.28 -18.02
N THR A 132 0.72 5.45 -17.54
CA THR A 132 -0.03 6.21 -16.54
C THR A 132 -1.40 6.70 -16.99
N ALA A 133 -1.75 6.58 -18.29
CA ALA A 133 -3.11 6.84 -18.75
C ALA A 133 -4.10 5.73 -18.34
N THR A 134 -3.62 4.55 -17.95
CA THR A 134 -4.42 3.46 -17.37
C THR A 134 -4.30 3.50 -15.83
N LYS A 135 -5.14 2.73 -15.14
CA LYS A 135 -5.09 2.61 -13.67
C LYS A 135 -5.67 1.30 -13.18
N PHE A 136 -5.17 0.82 -12.05
CA PHE A 136 -5.89 -0.17 -11.28
C PHE A 136 -6.84 0.57 -10.34
N CYS A 137 -8.15 0.35 -10.47
CA CYS A 137 -9.17 1.00 -9.66
C CYS A 137 -10.21 -0.02 -9.16
N THR A 138 -10.43 -0.09 -7.85
CA THR A 138 -11.37 -1.07 -7.26
C THR A 138 -11.88 -0.65 -5.89
N ASN A 139 -13.00 -1.23 -5.46
CA ASN A 139 -13.50 -1.14 -4.08
C ASN A 139 -13.54 -2.52 -3.39
N GLU A 140 -12.90 -3.53 -3.97
CA GLU A 140 -12.78 -4.86 -3.41
C GLU A 140 -11.44 -5.01 -2.68
N PHE A 141 -11.46 -5.01 -1.35
CA PHE A 141 -10.28 -5.14 -0.51
C PHE A 141 -10.23 -6.48 0.25
N PRO A 142 -9.03 -6.97 0.63
CA PRO A 142 -7.71 -6.45 0.27
C PRO A 142 -7.39 -6.68 -1.21
N ILE A 143 -6.54 -5.82 -1.79
CA ILE A 143 -6.11 -5.93 -3.18
C ILE A 143 -4.74 -6.61 -3.27
N VAL A 144 -4.53 -7.29 -4.39
CA VAL A 144 -3.23 -7.84 -4.79
C VAL A 144 -3.01 -7.64 -6.30
N SER A 145 -1.78 -7.40 -6.71
CA SER A 145 -1.36 -7.46 -8.12
C SER A 145 0.06 -8.06 -8.21
N ILE A 146 0.25 -9.04 -9.07
CA ILE A 146 1.50 -9.81 -9.21
C ILE A 146 1.99 -9.71 -10.65
N ALA A 147 3.28 -9.41 -10.81
CA ALA A 147 3.95 -9.45 -12.09
C ALA A 147 5.27 -10.23 -12.01
N GLN A 148 5.60 -10.87 -13.13
CA GLN A 148 6.90 -11.48 -13.38
C GLN A 148 7.78 -10.49 -14.15
N LEU A 149 9.06 -10.42 -13.79
CA LEU A 149 10.07 -9.66 -14.52
C LEU A 149 10.63 -10.50 -15.66
N ASP A 150 11.07 -9.86 -16.74
CA ASP A 150 11.70 -10.49 -17.91
C ASP A 150 13.13 -11.02 -17.64
N GLY A 151 13.53 -11.11 -16.38
CA GLY A 151 14.79 -11.66 -15.91
C GLY A 151 15.01 -11.47 -14.43
N VAL A 152 16.25 -11.70 -14.00
CA VAL A 152 16.67 -11.57 -12.62
C VAL A 152 17.32 -10.21 -12.43
N TYR A 153 16.87 -9.48 -11.42
CA TYR A 153 17.28 -8.10 -11.15
C TYR A 153 17.83 -7.92 -9.73
N ASN A 154 18.79 -7.00 -9.60
CA ASN A 154 19.13 -6.38 -8.32
C ASN A 154 18.42 -5.02 -8.25
N ILE A 155 17.46 -4.92 -7.33
CA ILE A 155 16.59 -3.76 -7.12
C ILE A 155 17.31 -2.72 -6.25
N ASN A 156 17.17 -1.44 -6.61
CA ASN A 156 17.76 -0.29 -5.91
C ASN A 156 16.80 0.92 -5.79
N GLY A 157 15.50 0.70 -5.97
CA GLY A 157 14.45 1.68 -5.74
C GLY A 157 13.14 1.30 -6.40
N PHE A 158 12.13 2.15 -6.23
CA PHE A 158 10.84 2.02 -6.89
C PHE A 158 10.16 3.38 -7.07
N THR A 159 9.12 3.41 -7.88
CA THR A 159 8.18 4.53 -7.96
C THR A 159 6.75 4.04 -8.12
N MET A 160 5.81 4.86 -7.67
CA MET A 160 4.38 4.67 -7.92
C MET A 160 3.77 5.96 -8.45
N ALA A 161 2.81 5.85 -9.35
CA ALA A 161 2.12 7.00 -9.95
C ALA A 161 0.66 7.10 -9.50
N THR A 162 0.23 8.32 -9.16
CA THR A 162 -1.18 8.61 -8.90
C THR A 162 -2.02 8.58 -10.18
N ALA A 163 -3.32 8.31 -10.03
CA ALA A 163 -4.23 8.19 -11.15
C ALA A 163 -4.66 9.53 -11.76
N ASN A 164 -5.41 9.46 -12.86
CA ASN A 164 -5.84 10.61 -13.66
C ASN A 164 -6.80 11.59 -12.99
N ASP A 165 -7.43 11.20 -11.88
CA ASP A 165 -8.49 11.96 -11.18
C ASP A 165 -8.29 12.00 -9.65
N ASN A 166 -7.08 11.70 -9.16
CA ASN A 166 -6.73 11.77 -7.73
C ASN A 166 -6.97 13.14 -7.12
N ALA A 167 -6.62 14.22 -7.82
CA ALA A 167 -6.79 15.60 -7.34
C ALA A 167 -8.26 16.04 -7.21
N ASP A 168 -9.18 15.39 -7.93
CA ASP A 168 -10.62 15.64 -7.84
C ASP A 168 -11.31 14.69 -6.84
N TYR A 169 -10.69 13.54 -6.58
CA TYR A 169 -11.23 12.48 -5.73
C TYR A 169 -10.16 11.95 -4.77
N ASN A 170 -9.88 12.75 -3.75
CA ASN A 170 -8.92 12.46 -2.70
C ASN A 170 -9.29 11.20 -1.89
N GLY A 171 -8.30 10.67 -1.17
CA GLY A 171 -8.45 9.51 -0.28
C GLY A 171 -8.51 8.17 -1.02
N ARG A 172 -8.23 8.17 -2.33
CA ARG A 172 -8.23 6.95 -3.16
C ARG A 172 -6.85 6.32 -3.30
N SER A 173 -5.81 7.02 -2.91
CA SER A 173 -4.49 6.42 -2.69
C SER A 173 -4.59 5.37 -1.57
N PRO A 174 -3.75 4.32 -1.59
CA PRO A 174 -3.78 3.30 -0.54
C PRO A 174 -3.44 3.89 0.83
N SER A 175 -4.27 3.63 1.84
CA SER A 175 -3.99 4.01 3.23
C SER A 175 -2.91 3.14 3.87
N ASP A 176 -2.68 1.97 3.27
CA ASP A 176 -1.60 1.05 3.59
C ASP A 176 -1.21 0.31 2.32
N TRP A 177 0.08 0.17 2.06
CA TRP A 177 0.57 -0.55 0.90
C TRP A 177 1.86 -1.32 1.22
N THR A 178 2.07 -2.42 0.52
CA THR A 178 3.28 -3.23 0.59
C THR A 178 3.69 -3.66 -0.81
N ILE A 179 4.96 -3.44 -1.15
CA ILE A 179 5.62 -4.05 -2.29
C ILE A 179 6.47 -5.20 -1.77
N SER A 180 6.20 -6.41 -2.25
CA SER A 180 7.00 -7.61 -1.98
C SER A 180 7.67 -8.10 -3.25
N VAL A 181 8.83 -8.73 -3.11
CA VAL A 181 9.59 -9.32 -4.20
C VAL A 181 9.88 -10.80 -3.95
N SER A 182 10.11 -11.55 -5.02
CA SER A 182 10.42 -12.97 -4.95
C SER A 182 11.36 -13.39 -6.09
N ALA A 183 12.14 -14.44 -5.83
CA ALA A 183 12.96 -15.12 -6.84
C ALA A 183 12.18 -16.22 -7.58
N ASP A 184 11.17 -16.81 -6.94
CA ASP A 184 10.47 -18.02 -7.40
C ASP A 184 8.94 -17.85 -7.56
N GLY A 185 8.39 -16.69 -7.15
CA GLY A 185 6.95 -16.41 -7.19
C GLY A 185 6.16 -17.09 -6.07
N GLU A 186 6.81 -17.85 -5.20
CA GLU A 186 6.18 -18.59 -4.09
C GLU A 186 6.58 -18.01 -2.73
N ASN A 187 7.86 -17.68 -2.56
CA ASN A 187 8.44 -17.15 -1.33
C ASN A 187 8.66 -15.65 -1.47
N TRP A 188 7.84 -14.87 -0.75
CA TRP A 188 7.79 -13.42 -0.85
C TRP A 188 8.53 -12.75 0.30
N THR A 189 9.29 -11.70 -0.01
CA THR A 189 9.98 -10.84 0.96
C THR A 189 9.52 -9.41 0.78
N GLU A 190 9.22 -8.71 1.87
CA GLU A 190 8.87 -7.29 1.85
C GLU A 190 10.05 -6.46 1.30
N LEU A 191 9.80 -5.71 0.23
CA LEU A 191 10.74 -4.74 -0.34
C LEU A 191 10.55 -3.36 0.28
N ALA A 192 9.29 -2.91 0.35
CA ALA A 192 8.90 -1.62 0.90
C ALA A 192 7.45 -1.66 1.39
N LYS A 193 7.12 -0.76 2.31
CA LYS A 193 5.74 -0.51 2.74
C LYS A 193 5.59 0.95 3.16
N GLY A 194 4.36 1.41 3.16
CA GLY A 194 4.00 2.75 3.62
C GLY A 194 2.50 2.92 3.71
N ASP A 195 2.09 4.17 3.77
CA ASP A 195 0.72 4.64 3.88
C ASP A 195 0.45 5.73 2.84
N ASP A 196 -0.69 6.41 2.98
CA ASP A 196 -1.15 7.47 2.08
C ASP A 196 -0.20 8.68 2.04
N SER A 197 0.61 8.91 3.07
CA SER A 197 1.58 10.01 3.12
C SER A 197 2.68 9.90 2.06
N PHE A 198 2.82 8.74 1.41
CA PHE A 198 3.69 8.57 0.25
C PHE A 198 3.22 9.38 -0.97
N PHE A 199 1.93 9.71 -1.05
CA PHE A 199 1.31 10.38 -2.18
C PHE A 199 0.83 11.77 -1.79
N ALA A 200 0.97 12.75 -2.69
CA ALA A 200 0.09 13.92 -2.65
C ALA A 200 -1.09 13.71 -3.60
N GLU A 201 -2.18 14.43 -3.37
CA GLU A 201 -3.41 14.33 -4.17
C GLU A 201 -3.29 15.09 -5.49
N THR A 202 -2.47 14.54 -6.39
CA THR A 202 -2.18 15.08 -7.71
C THR A 202 -2.44 14.03 -8.78
N ASN A 203 -2.59 14.45 -10.04
CA ASN A 203 -2.88 13.53 -11.14
C ASN A 203 -1.60 13.16 -11.89
N PHE A 204 -1.45 11.89 -12.27
CA PHE A 204 -0.35 11.40 -13.11
C PHE A 204 1.05 11.74 -12.56
N THR A 205 1.20 11.73 -11.25
CA THR A 205 2.44 12.14 -10.60
C THR A 205 3.16 10.93 -10.03
N TYR A 206 4.44 10.81 -10.35
CA TYR A 206 5.30 9.77 -9.81
C TYR A 206 5.89 10.18 -8.47
N TYR A 207 5.92 9.25 -7.52
CA TYR A 207 6.58 9.40 -6.23
C TYR A 207 7.61 8.29 -6.08
N ALA A 208 8.83 8.64 -5.64
CA ALA A 208 9.95 7.73 -5.57
C ALA A 208 10.17 7.22 -4.13
N GLY A 209 10.51 5.95 -4.00
CA GLY A 209 10.93 5.34 -2.74
C GLY A 209 12.26 4.59 -2.89
N GLU A 210 13.04 4.60 -1.81
CA GLU A 210 14.28 3.84 -1.73
C GLU A 210 13.99 2.41 -1.27
N ALA A 211 14.60 1.43 -1.94
CA ALA A 211 14.52 0.02 -1.56
C ALA A 211 15.68 -0.76 -2.18
N GLU A 212 16.07 -1.88 -1.57
CA GLU A 212 17.14 -2.73 -2.10
C GLU A 212 16.79 -4.22 -1.95
N ALA A 213 16.99 -5.01 -3.00
CA ALA A 213 16.86 -6.46 -2.97
C ALA A 213 17.68 -7.11 -4.09
N GLU A 214 18.19 -8.32 -3.87
CA GLU A 214 18.96 -9.07 -4.88
C GLU A 214 18.17 -10.27 -5.40
N GLY A 215 18.44 -10.66 -6.65
CA GLY A 215 17.92 -11.91 -7.21
C GLY A 215 16.40 -11.91 -7.47
N VAL A 216 15.81 -10.75 -7.78
CA VAL A 216 14.36 -10.58 -7.94
C VAL A 216 13.91 -10.98 -9.34
N SER A 217 12.88 -11.82 -9.42
CA SER A 217 12.22 -12.20 -10.68
C SER A 217 10.70 -11.97 -10.67
N PHE A 218 10.12 -11.68 -9.51
CA PHE A 218 8.70 -11.40 -9.34
C PHE A 218 8.49 -10.24 -8.36
N VAL A 219 7.41 -9.50 -8.59
CA VAL A 219 6.95 -8.42 -7.71
C VAL A 219 5.46 -8.60 -7.42
N LYS A 220 5.06 -8.23 -6.20
CA LYS A 220 3.68 -8.24 -5.73
C LYS A 220 3.39 -6.92 -5.03
N PHE A 221 2.31 -6.26 -5.43
CA PHE A 221 1.74 -5.10 -4.76
C PHE A 221 0.49 -5.51 -3.98
N GLU A 222 0.38 -5.06 -2.74
CA GLU A 222 -0.75 -5.32 -1.83
C GLU A 222 -1.18 -4.02 -1.14
N ALA A 223 -2.47 -3.87 -0.91
CA ALA A 223 -3.05 -2.81 -0.08
C ALA A 223 -4.33 -3.32 0.61
N ALA A 224 -4.50 -3.06 1.90
CA ALA A 224 -5.68 -3.51 2.64
C ALA A 224 -6.84 -2.52 2.58
N SER A 225 -6.56 -1.24 2.35
CA SER A 225 -7.60 -0.20 2.37
C SER A 225 -7.21 1.10 1.64
N SER A 226 -8.20 1.97 1.50
CA SER A 226 -8.07 3.39 1.13
C SER A 226 -9.10 4.18 1.94
N GLU A 227 -8.85 5.46 2.21
CA GLU A 227 -9.74 6.32 3.00
C GLU A 227 -11.15 6.40 2.36
N ALA A 228 -11.20 6.50 1.03
CA ALA A 228 -12.42 6.58 0.25
C ALA A 228 -13.14 5.23 0.06
N ASN A 229 -12.60 4.12 0.56
CA ASN A 229 -13.03 2.74 0.24
C ASN A 229 -13.10 2.47 -1.28
N LEU A 230 -12.23 3.13 -2.02
CA LEU A 230 -12.04 2.97 -3.45
C LEU A 230 -10.56 3.28 -3.73
N PHE A 231 -9.80 2.25 -4.07
CA PHE A 231 -8.38 2.32 -4.37
C PHE A 231 -8.15 2.74 -5.81
N GLN A 232 -7.16 3.59 -6.07
CA GLN A 232 -6.57 3.73 -7.38
C GLN A 232 -5.07 4.07 -7.35
N VAL A 233 -4.31 3.41 -8.23
CA VAL A 233 -2.91 3.71 -8.56
C VAL A 233 -2.73 3.44 -10.06
N SER A 234 -1.96 4.29 -10.73
CA SER A 234 -1.76 4.17 -12.18
C SER A 234 -0.65 3.21 -12.55
N GLU A 235 0.49 3.27 -11.87
CA GLU A 235 1.68 2.53 -12.28
C GLU A 235 2.56 2.25 -11.06
N VAL A 236 3.28 1.12 -11.09
CA VAL A 236 4.36 0.79 -10.18
C VAL A 236 5.58 0.36 -11.01
N ASN A 237 6.72 1.02 -10.80
CA ASN A 237 7.99 0.60 -11.41
C ASN A 237 9.03 0.30 -10.32
N LEU A 238 9.85 -0.70 -10.59
CA LEU A 238 11.07 -0.97 -9.82
C LEU A 238 12.28 -0.42 -10.59
N PHE A 239 13.31 -0.07 -9.85
CA PHE A 239 14.59 0.35 -10.40
C PHE A 239 15.64 -0.71 -10.11
N GLY A 240 16.50 -1.03 -11.07
CA GLY A 240 17.52 -2.04 -10.85
C GLY A 240 18.32 -2.47 -12.07
N GLU A 241 19.38 -3.23 -11.81
CA GLU A 241 20.23 -3.81 -12.84
C GLU A 241 19.81 -5.25 -13.16
N LYS A 242 19.65 -5.55 -14.45
CA LYS A 242 19.39 -6.92 -14.92
C LYS A 242 20.68 -7.74 -14.86
N ILE A 243 20.67 -8.84 -14.10
CA ILE A 243 21.84 -9.72 -13.92
C ILE A 243 21.71 -11.06 -14.65
N ALA A 244 20.51 -11.47 -15.03
CA ALA A 244 20.25 -12.60 -15.92
C ALA A 244 18.94 -12.38 -16.69
N SER A 245 18.80 -13.01 -17.86
CA SER A 245 17.52 -13.07 -18.57
C SER A 245 16.65 -14.18 -17.97
N ALA A 246 15.32 -14.05 -18.07
CA ALA A 246 14.44 -15.16 -17.71
C ALA A 246 14.86 -16.37 -18.55
N GLU A 247 15.03 -17.54 -17.92
CA GLU A 247 15.32 -18.77 -18.67
C GLU A 247 14.21 -18.95 -19.71
N GLU A 248 14.56 -18.85 -21.00
CA GLU A 248 13.71 -19.43 -22.04
C GLU A 248 13.66 -20.92 -21.71
N GLU A 249 12.46 -21.49 -21.52
CA GLU A 249 12.31 -22.94 -21.61
C GLU A 249 12.87 -23.34 -22.98
N GLU A 250 14.10 -23.83 -23.00
CA GLU A 250 14.68 -24.50 -24.15
C GLU A 250 13.79 -25.73 -24.37
N GLU A 251 12.76 -25.57 -25.20
CA GLU A 251 12.04 -26.65 -25.86
C GLU A 251 13.11 -27.66 -26.29
N PRO A 252 13.07 -28.91 -25.81
CA PRO A 252 14.13 -29.85 -26.09
C PRO A 252 14.29 -29.93 -27.60
N GLU A 253 15.46 -29.51 -28.11
CA GLU A 253 15.73 -29.56 -29.54
C GLU A 253 15.35 -30.95 -30.05
N ASP A 254 14.39 -30.99 -30.97
CA ASP A 254 13.93 -32.21 -31.62
C ASP A 254 15.15 -32.86 -32.25
N VAL A 255 15.75 -33.82 -31.53
CA VAL A 255 16.83 -34.66 -32.02
C VAL A 255 16.26 -35.47 -33.15
N ALA A 256 16.30 -34.86 -34.35
CA ALA A 256 15.84 -35.41 -35.59
C ALA A 256 16.24 -36.88 -35.64
N ALA A 257 15.23 -37.75 -35.61
CA ALA A 257 15.41 -39.19 -35.68
C ALA A 257 16.27 -39.49 -36.92
N GLN A 258 17.54 -39.83 -36.69
CA GLN A 258 18.36 -40.41 -37.75
C GLN A 258 17.74 -41.75 -38.10
N THR A 259 17.04 -41.80 -39.23
CA THR A 259 16.49 -43.03 -39.78
C THR A 259 17.66 -43.91 -40.21
N PHE A 260 18.12 -44.78 -39.30
CA PHE A 260 18.78 -46.01 -39.70
C PHE A 260 17.68 -47.03 -39.97
N ASP A 261 17.54 -47.36 -41.25
CA ASP A 261 16.70 -48.45 -41.75
C ASP A 261 17.16 -49.76 -41.09
N PHE A 262 16.43 -50.24 -40.09
CA PHE A 262 16.17 -51.66 -39.84
C PHE A 262 15.17 -51.81 -38.68
N GLY A 263 13.93 -52.17 -38.99
CA GLY A 263 13.09 -52.98 -38.11
C GLY A 263 12.47 -52.30 -36.88
N VAL A 264 11.14 -52.17 -36.93
CA VAL A 264 10.20 -51.95 -35.82
C VAL A 264 10.69 -52.46 -34.46
N VAL A 265 10.86 -51.57 -33.48
CA VAL A 265 10.61 -51.86 -32.06
C VAL A 265 10.00 -50.62 -31.41
N ALA A 266 8.78 -50.75 -30.91
CA ALA A 266 8.10 -49.73 -30.12
C ALA A 266 8.82 -49.55 -28.77
N ALA A 267 9.20 -48.31 -28.44
CA ALA A 267 9.55 -47.92 -27.08
C ALA A 267 8.46 -46.99 -26.56
N VAL A 268 7.68 -47.49 -25.61
CA VAL A 268 6.66 -46.78 -24.85
C VAL A 268 7.38 -45.93 -23.80
N ALA A 269 7.29 -44.61 -23.87
CA ALA A 269 7.58 -43.75 -22.74
C ALA A 269 6.25 -43.46 -22.02
N ALA A 270 6.09 -44.09 -20.86
CA ALA A 270 4.99 -43.83 -19.94
C ALA A 270 5.25 -42.51 -19.20
N VAL A 271 4.30 -41.59 -19.26
CA VAL A 271 4.13 -40.56 -18.23
C VAL A 271 2.76 -40.76 -17.60
N VAL A 272 2.78 -41.27 -16.37
CA VAL A 272 1.70 -41.37 -15.39
C VAL A 272 2.25 -40.55 -14.22
N SER A 273 1.63 -39.49 -13.69
CA SER A 273 0.26 -39.45 -13.17
C SER A 273 -0.11 -38.06 -12.61
N LEU A 274 -1.42 -37.73 -12.70
CA LEU A 274 -2.31 -37.06 -11.72
C LEU A 274 -1.96 -35.62 -11.29
N THR A 275 -2.83 -34.61 -11.18
CA THR A 275 -4.30 -34.39 -11.09
C THR A 275 -4.45 -32.87 -10.92
N GLY A 276 -5.47 -32.12 -11.34
CA GLY A 276 -6.80 -32.37 -11.84
C GLY A 276 -7.66 -31.15 -11.47
N PHE A 277 -8.38 -30.54 -12.41
CA PHE A 277 -9.49 -29.64 -12.07
C PHE A 277 -10.72 -30.03 -12.90
N ALA A 278 -11.67 -30.63 -12.21
CA ALA A 278 -12.94 -31.07 -12.78
C ALA A 278 -13.91 -29.88 -12.84
N VAL A 279 -14.30 -29.49 -14.06
CA VAL A 279 -15.45 -28.62 -14.31
C VAL A 279 -16.72 -29.43 -14.08
N SER A 280 -17.51 -29.05 -13.07
CA SER A 280 -18.89 -29.52 -12.94
C SER A 280 -19.84 -28.51 -13.59
N LYS A 281 -20.38 -28.87 -14.76
CA LYS A 281 -21.66 -28.37 -15.27
C LYS A 281 -22.44 -29.54 -15.81
N LYS A 282 -23.58 -29.87 -15.19
CA LYS A 282 -24.73 -30.35 -15.97
C LYS A 282 -26.06 -30.10 -15.28
N LYS A 283 -26.89 -29.36 -16.01
CA LYS A 283 -28.36 -29.33 -15.95
C LYS A 283 -28.94 -30.74 -16.04
N HIS A 284 -30.00 -30.99 -15.29
CA HIS A 284 -31.26 -31.51 -15.81
C HIS A 284 -32.42 -30.79 -15.12
#